data_AF-A0A3A4R7N7-F1
#
_entry.id   AF-A0A3A4R7N7-F1
#
_cell.length_a   1.000
_cell.length_b   1.000
_cell.length_c   1.000
_cell.angle_alpha   90.00
_cell.angle_beta   90.00
_cell.angle_gamma   90.00
#
_symmetry.space_group_name_H-M   'P 1'
#
loop_
_entity.id
_entity.type
_entity.pdbx_description
1 polymer ?
#
loop_
_entity_poly.entity_id
_entity_poly.type
_entity_poly.pdbx_seq_one_letter_code
_entity_poly.pdbx_strand_id
1 'polypeptide(L)'
;MRIHKAFKTENCILFSVLVLFTIIVCRNAWLGDDSFITFRTIDNFVNGYGLRWNILERVQTYTHPLWLFLLSVFYFFTREIYFTSLFASIILSVCAVGIFACKTASSRIMASIGVIVLFSSKAFIDYSTSGLENPLSYLLAAFFFMVYFTKALNLRIFFYLSLIASLAVLNRMDTILIYFPPLAFCFFRLRSFKALTVLILGFLPFLVWELFSLIYYGFPFPNTAYAKLNTGIPKIELVQRGFYYFSNSLRIDSITLAVIVSAGIFIFNIRKDKEFIKKLAVFCGIFLYLVYVIKIGGCFMSGRFFSIPFFVSVMLIANQNITFPRNHFLVPGAVWLVLMGISQSPPFLRNSSYGLLPKHKDWVSDKHGIADEQLFYFQSTGLINIKKEKKPPYKLTFVNYDFAQDGLDLRQPFPQVLKFPFIGMVGYYAGQNLYIIDPFGLSDALLARLPAIYDSNWRAGHFLRKLPDGYMETIQHNFKKNMIKDPATAKYFEKISTVTRGNIFAPERLKAIYWFNFGKYFTDDYSKLKKHLLRYRLAEQ
;
A
#
# COMPACT_ATOMS: atom_id res chain seq x y z
N MET A 1 0.03 -45.30 20.43
CA MET A 1 -0.96 -44.46 21.16
C MET A 1 -0.46 -43.05 21.53
N ARG A 2 0.72 -42.89 22.15
CA ARG A 2 1.25 -41.55 22.55
C ARG A 2 1.53 -40.59 21.38
N ILE A 3 2.13 -41.07 20.28
CA ILE A 3 2.42 -40.25 19.07
C ILE A 3 1.12 -39.77 18.42
N HIS A 4 0.12 -40.64 18.29
CA HIS A 4 -1.20 -40.29 17.74
C HIS A 4 -1.91 -39.24 18.60
N LYS A 5 -1.82 -39.34 19.94
CA LYS A 5 -2.37 -38.35 20.87
C LYS A 5 -1.66 -36.99 20.73
N ALA A 6 -0.33 -36.96 20.67
CA ALA A 6 0.43 -35.73 20.50
C ALA A 6 0.12 -35.02 19.17
N PHE A 7 0.07 -35.77 18.07
CA PHE A 7 -0.30 -35.24 16.75
C PHE A 7 -1.72 -34.67 16.72
N LYS A 8 -2.68 -35.33 17.38
CA LYS A 8 -4.04 -34.82 17.53
C LYS A 8 -4.07 -33.49 18.30
N THR A 9 -3.32 -33.40 19.40
CA THR A 9 -3.21 -32.18 20.21
C THR A 9 -2.62 -31.00 19.41
N GLU A 10 -1.53 -31.22 18.67
CA GLU A 10 -0.89 -30.16 17.87
C GLU A 10 -1.82 -29.60 16.78
N ASN A 11 -2.60 -30.46 16.11
CA ASN A 11 -3.58 -30.02 15.13
C ASN A 11 -4.73 -29.24 15.77
N CYS A 12 -5.22 -29.66 16.95
CA CYS A 12 -6.23 -28.91 17.71
C CYS A 12 -5.72 -27.53 18.13
N ILE A 13 -4.46 -27.42 18.57
CA ILE A 13 -3.84 -26.14 18.91
C ILE A 13 -3.77 -25.24 17.68
N LEU A 14 -3.22 -25.75 16.57
CA LEU A 14 -3.09 -24.94 15.35
C LEU A 14 -4.46 -24.45 14.84
N PHE A 15 -5.46 -25.34 14.82
CA PHE A 15 -6.83 -24.97 14.44
C PHE A 15 -7.38 -23.87 15.34
N SER A 16 -7.25 -24.01 16.66
CA SER A 16 -7.74 -23.01 17.63
C SER A 16 -7.06 -21.66 17.43
N VAL A 17 -5.75 -21.66 17.16
CA VAL A 17 -4.97 -20.45 16.91
C VAL A 17 -5.36 -19.77 15.59
N LEU A 18 -5.67 -20.54 14.53
CA LEU A 18 -6.17 -20.00 13.26
C LEU A 18 -7.59 -19.41 13.39
N VAL A 19 -8.45 -20.05 14.18
CA VAL A 19 -9.78 -19.51 14.51
C VAL A 19 -9.62 -18.20 15.29
N LEU A 20 -8.75 -18.18 16.29
CA LEU A 20 -8.45 -16.96 17.06
C LEU A 20 -7.92 -15.84 16.17
N PHE A 21 -6.98 -16.15 15.27
CA PHE A 21 -6.49 -15.19 14.27
C PHE A 21 -7.64 -14.59 13.46
N THR A 22 -8.54 -15.43 12.94
CA THR A 22 -9.70 -14.98 12.17
C THR A 22 -10.61 -14.05 12.98
N ILE A 23 -10.89 -14.41 14.24
CA ILE A 23 -11.68 -13.58 15.15
C ILE A 23 -10.99 -12.22 15.38
N ILE A 24 -9.67 -12.20 15.60
CA ILE A 24 -8.92 -10.96 15.83
C ILE A 24 -8.95 -10.07 14.59
N VAL A 25 -8.76 -10.63 13.38
CA VAL A 25 -8.86 -9.87 12.13
C VAL A 25 -10.26 -9.26 11.97
N CYS A 26 -11.32 -10.06 12.15
CA CYS A 26 -12.69 -9.56 12.08
C CYS A 26 -12.98 -8.46 13.12
N ARG A 27 -12.46 -8.61 14.35
CA ARG A 27 -12.61 -7.60 15.41
C ARG A 27 -11.87 -6.30 15.12
N ASN A 28 -10.79 -6.35 14.35
CA ASN A 28 -9.96 -5.20 14.00
C ASN A 28 -10.27 -4.65 12.60
N ALA A 29 -11.26 -5.21 11.90
CA ALA A 29 -11.59 -4.85 10.53
C ALA A 29 -12.06 -3.40 10.40
N TRP A 30 -11.47 -2.65 9.45
CA TRP A 30 -11.73 -1.23 9.21
C TRP A 30 -11.47 -0.85 7.75
N LEU A 31 -11.80 0.38 7.35
CA LEU A 31 -11.40 0.95 6.06
C LEU A 31 -10.84 2.36 6.27
N GLY A 32 -9.74 2.68 5.59
CA GLY A 32 -9.15 4.02 5.61
C GLY A 32 -9.61 4.88 4.45
N ASP A 33 -9.56 6.20 4.62
CA ASP A 33 -9.95 7.18 3.59
C ASP A 33 -9.22 6.96 2.26
N ASP A 34 -7.90 6.72 2.28
CA ASP A 34 -7.09 6.41 1.08
C ASP A 34 -7.67 5.29 0.21
N SER A 35 -8.31 4.29 0.80
CA SER A 35 -8.90 3.18 0.03
C SER A 35 -10.05 3.64 -0.87
N PHE A 36 -10.78 4.68 -0.44
CA PHE A 36 -11.90 5.23 -1.18
C PHE A 36 -11.47 5.99 -2.45
N ILE A 37 -10.20 6.42 -2.54
CA ILE A 37 -9.64 6.96 -3.78
C ILE A 37 -9.71 5.90 -4.89
N THR A 38 -9.29 4.68 -4.60
CA THR A 38 -9.39 3.55 -5.52
C THR A 38 -10.84 3.14 -5.74
N PHE A 39 -11.66 3.14 -4.68
CA PHE A 39 -13.08 2.75 -4.80
C PHE A 39 -13.87 3.65 -5.74
N ARG A 40 -13.57 4.96 -5.78
CA ARG A 40 -14.17 5.87 -6.76
C ARG A 40 -13.82 5.47 -8.19
N THR A 41 -12.57 5.05 -8.41
CA THR A 41 -12.13 4.56 -9.73
C THR A 41 -12.81 3.24 -10.09
N ILE A 42 -12.99 2.34 -9.12
CA ILE A 42 -13.75 1.09 -9.29
C ILE A 42 -15.20 1.40 -9.68
N ASP A 43 -15.86 2.30 -8.96
CA ASP A 43 -17.23 2.70 -9.25
C ASP A 43 -17.36 3.32 -10.65
N ASN A 44 -16.43 4.20 -11.02
CA ASN A 44 -16.39 4.77 -12.36
C ASN A 44 -16.19 3.70 -13.45
N PHE A 45 -15.27 2.76 -13.24
CA PHE A 45 -14.99 1.69 -14.19
C PHE A 45 -16.22 0.78 -14.39
N VAL A 46 -16.83 0.35 -13.28
CA VAL A 46 -17.99 -0.54 -13.28
C VAL A 46 -19.24 0.13 -13.86
N ASN A 47 -19.35 1.47 -13.79
CA ASN A 47 -20.42 2.26 -14.42
C ASN A 47 -20.08 2.74 -15.84
N GLY A 48 -18.96 2.30 -16.44
CA GLY A 48 -18.65 2.56 -17.85
C GLY A 48 -17.91 3.88 -18.14
N TYR A 49 -17.49 4.62 -17.12
CA TYR A 49 -16.67 5.84 -17.28
C TYR A 49 -15.18 5.54 -17.55
N GLY A 50 -14.81 4.26 -17.55
CA GLY A 50 -13.44 3.79 -17.69
C GLY A 50 -12.64 3.90 -16.38
N LEU A 51 -11.36 3.52 -16.43
CA LEU A 51 -10.45 3.59 -15.28
C LEU A 51 -10.02 5.04 -15.03
N ARG A 52 -10.91 5.84 -14.46
CA ARG A 52 -10.70 7.28 -14.22
C ARG A 52 -11.18 7.63 -12.83
N TRP A 53 -10.51 8.57 -12.18
CA TRP A 53 -10.94 9.08 -10.88
C TRP A 53 -11.87 10.29 -11.03
N ASN A 54 -11.39 11.35 -11.69
CA ASN A 54 -12.25 12.37 -12.29
C ASN A 54 -12.62 11.92 -13.71
N ILE A 55 -13.91 11.76 -14.02
CA ILE A 55 -14.35 11.14 -15.28
C ILE A 55 -13.90 11.87 -16.55
N LEU A 56 -13.60 13.17 -16.43
CA LEU A 56 -13.16 14.03 -17.54
C LEU A 56 -11.71 13.78 -17.97
N GLU A 57 -10.91 13.09 -17.17
CA GLU A 57 -9.48 12.87 -17.44
C GLU A 57 -9.05 11.42 -17.21
N ARG A 58 -8.12 10.93 -18.04
CA ARG A 58 -7.44 9.64 -17.77
C ARG A 58 -6.24 9.88 -16.87
N VAL A 59 -6.48 9.83 -15.56
CA VAL A 59 -5.45 9.89 -14.51
C VAL A 59 -5.51 8.65 -13.64
N GLN A 60 -4.37 7.94 -13.53
CA GLN A 60 -4.24 6.78 -12.66
C GLN A 60 -3.94 7.22 -11.23
N THR A 61 -4.94 7.12 -10.34
CA THR A 61 -4.83 7.55 -8.93
C THR A 61 -4.54 6.40 -7.96
N TYR A 62 -4.42 5.18 -8.48
CA TYR A 62 -4.15 3.96 -7.72
C TYR A 62 -2.79 3.35 -8.12
N THR A 63 -2.12 2.69 -7.18
CA THR A 63 -0.81 2.06 -7.40
C THR A 63 -0.87 0.53 -7.46
N HIS A 64 -2.07 -0.03 -7.40
CA HIS A 64 -2.33 -1.45 -7.19
C HIS A 64 -3.36 -2.03 -8.20
N PRO A 65 -3.05 -2.03 -9.52
CA PRO A 65 -3.97 -2.53 -10.55
C PRO A 65 -4.58 -3.90 -10.26
N LEU A 66 -3.78 -4.85 -9.73
CA LEU A 66 -4.30 -6.19 -9.42
C LEU A 66 -5.38 -6.15 -8.34
N TRP A 67 -5.17 -5.36 -7.27
CA TRP A 67 -6.17 -5.14 -6.22
C TRP A 67 -7.42 -4.44 -6.76
N LEU A 68 -7.24 -3.42 -7.61
CA LEU A 68 -8.35 -2.70 -8.23
C LEU A 68 -9.24 -3.66 -9.03
N PHE A 69 -8.67 -4.51 -9.89
CA PHE A 69 -9.47 -5.42 -10.70
C PHE A 69 -10.14 -6.51 -9.87
N LEU A 70 -9.44 -7.06 -8.86
CA LEU A 70 -10.02 -8.04 -7.96
C LEU A 70 -11.28 -7.48 -7.27
N LEU A 71 -11.19 -6.28 -6.71
CA LEU A 71 -12.34 -5.62 -6.08
C LEU A 71 -13.40 -5.22 -7.11
N SER A 72 -13.02 -4.79 -8.31
CA SER A 72 -13.97 -4.43 -9.37
C SER A 72 -14.86 -5.60 -9.77
N VAL A 73 -14.32 -6.82 -9.85
CA VAL A 73 -15.09 -8.02 -10.16
C VAL A 73 -16.17 -8.25 -9.11
N PHE A 74 -15.83 -8.19 -7.82
CA PHE A 74 -16.83 -8.39 -6.76
C PHE A 74 -17.81 -7.22 -6.67
N TYR A 75 -17.31 -5.99 -6.75
CA TYR A 75 -18.14 -4.77 -6.69
C TYR A 75 -19.15 -4.69 -7.84
N PHE A 76 -18.82 -5.22 -9.02
CA PHE A 76 -19.75 -5.30 -10.14
C PHE A 76 -21.06 -6.00 -9.76
N PHE A 77 -20.98 -7.07 -8.96
CA PHE A 77 -22.14 -7.83 -8.48
C PHE A 77 -22.77 -7.23 -7.22
N THR A 78 -21.96 -6.80 -6.25
CA THR A 78 -22.48 -6.38 -4.94
C THR A 78 -23.00 -4.95 -4.93
N ARG A 79 -22.39 -4.05 -5.73
CA ARG A 79 -22.62 -2.59 -5.70
C ARG A 79 -22.50 -1.98 -4.30
N GLU A 80 -21.77 -2.66 -3.43
CA GLU A 80 -21.59 -2.31 -2.02
C GLU A 80 -20.11 -2.50 -1.67
N ILE A 81 -19.35 -1.40 -1.69
CA ILE A 81 -17.88 -1.47 -1.63
C ILE A 81 -17.37 -1.74 -0.21
N TYR A 82 -18.09 -1.30 0.82
CA TYR A 82 -17.64 -1.39 2.21
C TYR A 82 -17.47 -2.85 2.63
N PHE A 83 -18.55 -3.65 2.55
CA PHE A 83 -18.53 -5.06 2.90
C PHE A 83 -17.69 -5.87 1.91
N THR A 84 -17.75 -5.53 0.63
CA THR A 84 -16.98 -6.22 -0.41
C THR A 84 -15.48 -6.14 -0.14
N SER A 85 -14.98 -4.93 0.16
CA SER A 85 -13.56 -4.72 0.44
C SER A 85 -13.12 -5.40 1.74
N LEU A 86 -13.94 -5.32 2.79
CA LEU A 86 -13.67 -5.98 4.06
C LEU A 86 -13.63 -7.51 3.94
N PHE A 87 -14.66 -8.12 3.35
CA PHE A 87 -14.71 -9.57 3.22
C PHE A 87 -13.61 -10.10 2.29
N ALA A 88 -13.32 -9.42 1.17
CA ALA A 88 -12.19 -9.78 0.33
C ALA A 88 -10.88 -9.73 1.14
N SER A 89 -10.66 -8.66 1.89
CA SER A 89 -9.47 -8.46 2.73
C SER A 89 -9.31 -9.54 3.82
N ILE A 90 -10.40 -9.88 4.53
CA ILE A 90 -10.42 -10.93 5.56
C ILE A 90 -10.10 -12.29 4.93
N ILE A 91 -10.79 -12.67 3.85
CA ILE A 91 -10.60 -13.97 3.19
C ILE A 91 -9.16 -14.12 2.71
N LEU A 92 -8.61 -13.10 2.03
CA LEU A 92 -7.24 -13.16 1.51
C LEU A 92 -6.21 -13.25 2.65
N SER A 93 -6.40 -12.51 3.74
CA SER A 93 -5.50 -12.56 4.90
C SER A 93 -5.55 -13.91 5.61
N VAL A 94 -6.75 -14.48 5.80
CA VAL A 94 -6.93 -15.84 6.37
C VAL A 94 -6.31 -16.89 5.46
N CYS A 95 -6.50 -16.79 4.15
CA CYS A 95 -5.86 -17.68 3.18
C CYS A 95 -4.32 -17.57 3.22
N ALA A 96 -3.77 -16.35 3.31
CA ALA A 96 -2.33 -16.14 3.40
C ALA A 96 -1.73 -16.81 4.65
N VAL A 97 -2.35 -16.61 5.81
CA VAL A 97 -1.93 -17.22 7.08
C VAL A 97 -2.15 -18.73 7.07
N GLY A 98 -3.24 -19.22 6.49
CA GLY A 98 -3.51 -20.65 6.33
C GLY A 98 -2.46 -21.35 5.44
N ILE A 99 -2.06 -20.72 4.33
CA ILE A 99 -0.97 -21.19 3.48
C ILE A 99 0.34 -21.25 4.26
N PHE A 100 0.69 -20.16 4.96
CA PHE A 100 1.87 -20.11 5.80
C PHE A 100 1.88 -21.28 6.80
N ALA A 101 0.81 -21.42 7.57
CA ALA A 101 0.69 -22.40 8.65
C ALA A 101 0.69 -23.86 8.16
N CYS A 102 0.10 -24.13 7.00
CA CYS A 102 -0.08 -25.49 6.50
C CYS A 102 1.00 -25.94 5.51
N LYS A 103 1.68 -25.02 4.83
CA LYS A 103 2.57 -25.35 3.71
C LYS A 103 3.98 -24.79 3.85
N THR A 104 4.19 -23.75 4.65
CA THR A 104 5.52 -23.10 4.77
C THR A 104 6.20 -23.36 6.11
N ALA A 105 5.44 -23.33 7.21
CA ALA A 105 5.96 -23.64 8.53
C ALA A 105 6.48 -25.09 8.60
N SER A 106 7.60 -25.29 9.30
CA SER A 106 8.27 -26.59 9.34
C SER A 106 7.57 -27.62 10.23
N SER A 107 6.78 -27.16 11.21
CA SER A 107 5.99 -27.99 12.13
C SER A 107 4.71 -27.27 12.56
N ARG A 108 3.75 -28.02 13.12
CA ARG A 108 2.50 -27.47 13.67
C ARG A 108 2.73 -26.51 14.84
N ILE A 109 3.77 -26.76 15.62
CA ILE A 109 4.19 -25.88 16.72
C ILE A 109 4.74 -24.57 16.16
N MET A 110 5.66 -24.62 15.19
CA MET A 110 6.20 -23.40 14.56
C MET A 110 5.11 -22.61 13.82
N ALA A 111 4.15 -23.30 13.20
CA ALA A 111 2.96 -22.66 12.63
C ALA A 111 2.17 -21.92 13.71
N SER A 112 1.86 -22.58 14.84
CA SER A 112 1.09 -21.98 15.93
C SER A 112 1.81 -20.76 16.53
N ILE A 113 3.11 -20.87 16.81
CA ILE A 113 3.94 -19.76 17.29
C ILE A 113 3.94 -18.62 16.28
N GLY A 114 4.14 -18.92 14.99
CA GLY A 114 4.12 -17.93 13.94
C GLY A 114 2.79 -17.19 13.86
N VAL A 115 1.65 -17.89 13.89
CA VAL A 115 0.32 -17.26 13.87
C VAL A 115 0.09 -16.38 15.11
N ILE A 116 0.53 -16.82 16.29
CA ILE A 116 0.49 -16.01 17.51
C ILE A 116 1.27 -14.71 17.32
N VAL A 117 2.50 -14.80 16.82
CA VAL A 117 3.33 -13.63 16.51
C VAL A 117 2.65 -12.72 15.48
N LEU A 118 2.00 -13.27 14.46
CA LEU A 118 1.29 -12.48 13.45
C LEU A 118 0.16 -11.64 14.04
N PHE A 119 -0.73 -12.22 14.86
CA PHE A 119 -1.80 -11.42 15.47
C PHE A 119 -1.36 -10.51 16.61
N SER A 120 -0.09 -10.62 17.02
CA SER A 120 0.54 -9.73 18.00
C SER A 120 0.99 -8.41 17.39
N SER A 121 1.27 -8.39 16.08
CA SER A 121 1.74 -7.22 15.35
C SER A 121 0.56 -6.35 14.94
N LYS A 122 0.61 -5.07 15.34
CA LYS A 122 -0.34 -4.06 14.88
C LYS A 122 -0.17 -3.81 13.37
N ALA A 123 1.06 -3.70 12.89
CA ALA A 123 1.34 -3.51 11.47
C ALA A 123 0.75 -4.64 10.59
N PHE A 124 0.72 -5.88 11.07
CA PHE A 124 0.11 -6.97 10.32
C PHE A 124 -1.42 -6.97 10.41
N ILE A 125 -1.97 -6.84 11.63
CA ILE A 125 -3.43 -6.91 11.82
C ILE A 125 -4.15 -5.72 11.22
N ASP A 126 -3.64 -4.49 11.39
CA ASP A 126 -4.33 -3.30 10.89
C ASP A 126 -4.44 -3.31 9.36
N TYR A 127 -3.38 -3.73 8.68
CA TYR A 127 -3.38 -3.80 7.22
C TYR A 127 -3.86 -5.15 6.67
N SER A 128 -4.35 -6.05 7.52
CA SER A 128 -5.13 -7.22 7.09
C SER A 128 -6.52 -6.81 6.56
N THR A 129 -6.99 -5.61 6.91
CA THR A 129 -8.33 -5.10 6.60
C THR A 129 -8.34 -3.57 6.69
N SER A 130 -7.76 -2.88 5.71
CA SER A 130 -7.75 -1.40 5.63
C SER A 130 -8.41 -0.86 4.36
N GLY A 131 -8.84 -1.76 3.46
CA GLY A 131 -9.28 -1.45 2.10
C GLY A 131 -8.15 -1.32 1.08
N LEU A 132 -6.90 -1.30 1.55
CA LEU A 132 -5.69 -1.24 0.72
C LEU A 132 -5.21 -2.64 0.29
N GLU A 133 -4.23 -2.67 -0.60
CA GLU A 133 -3.73 -3.87 -1.30
C GLU A 133 -2.94 -4.88 -0.44
N ASN A 134 -2.74 -4.59 0.84
CA ASN A 134 -1.91 -5.38 1.77
C ASN A 134 -2.35 -6.85 1.91
N PRO A 135 -3.65 -7.18 2.06
CA PRO A 135 -4.11 -8.58 2.17
C PRO A 135 -3.72 -9.44 0.97
N LEU A 136 -3.87 -8.89 -0.24
CA LEU A 136 -3.44 -9.56 -1.46
C LEU A 136 -1.91 -9.67 -1.54
N SER A 137 -1.19 -8.66 -1.03
CA SER A 137 0.28 -8.73 -0.91
C SER A 137 0.73 -9.85 0.03
N TYR A 138 0.04 -10.08 1.16
CA TYR A 138 0.31 -11.20 2.06
C TYR A 138 0.05 -12.53 1.36
N LEU A 139 -1.05 -12.65 0.62
CA LEU A 139 -1.38 -13.88 -0.11
C LEU A 139 -0.33 -14.20 -1.18
N LEU A 140 0.11 -13.19 -1.95
CA LEU A 140 1.14 -13.36 -2.97
C LEU A 140 2.51 -13.71 -2.35
N ALA A 141 2.88 -13.09 -1.24
CA ALA A 141 4.07 -13.47 -0.48
C ALA A 141 3.97 -14.91 0.04
N ALA A 142 2.80 -15.30 0.56
CA ALA A 142 2.54 -16.64 1.07
C ALA A 142 2.73 -17.70 -0.04
N PHE A 143 2.15 -17.47 -1.23
CA PHE A 143 2.34 -18.35 -2.38
C PHE A 143 3.78 -18.37 -2.89
N PHE A 144 4.42 -17.21 -3.03
CA PHE A 144 5.80 -17.13 -3.51
C PHE A 144 6.74 -17.95 -2.62
N PHE A 145 6.70 -17.71 -1.31
CA PHE A 145 7.59 -18.37 -0.37
C PHE A 145 7.20 -19.83 -0.10
N MET A 146 5.92 -20.19 -0.22
CA MET A 146 5.50 -21.60 -0.25
C MET A 146 6.21 -22.34 -1.40
N VAL A 147 6.13 -21.82 -2.63
CA VAL A 147 6.78 -22.43 -3.79
C VAL A 147 8.30 -22.43 -3.64
N TYR A 148 8.88 -21.29 -3.23
CA TYR A 148 10.31 -21.10 -3.08
C TYR A 148 10.94 -22.08 -2.06
N PHE A 149 10.30 -22.29 -0.90
CA PHE A 149 10.83 -23.16 0.13
C PHE A 149 10.55 -24.65 -0.12
N THR A 150 9.39 -25.00 -0.67
CA THR A 150 8.95 -26.42 -0.73
C THR A 150 9.25 -27.14 -2.04
N LYS A 151 9.51 -26.41 -3.14
CA LYS A 151 9.71 -27.01 -4.47
C LYS A 151 11.18 -26.98 -4.88
N ALA A 152 11.61 -28.06 -5.54
CA ALA A 152 12.92 -28.13 -6.16
C ALA A 152 12.99 -27.17 -7.36
N LEU A 153 14.11 -26.45 -7.50
CA LEU A 153 14.28 -25.47 -8.54
C LEU A 153 14.42 -26.13 -9.92
N ASN A 154 13.55 -25.74 -10.85
CA ASN A 154 13.64 -26.03 -12.27
C ASN A 154 12.99 -24.86 -13.05
N LEU A 155 13.04 -24.89 -14.39
CA LEU A 155 12.48 -23.81 -15.23
C LEU A 155 10.99 -23.57 -14.99
N ARG A 156 10.19 -24.62 -14.76
CA ARG A 156 8.74 -24.49 -14.49
C ARG A 156 8.49 -23.81 -13.14
N ILE A 157 9.23 -24.19 -12.11
CA ILE A 157 9.12 -23.54 -10.79
C ILE A 157 9.60 -22.09 -10.86
N PHE A 158 10.67 -21.82 -11.61
CA PHE A 158 11.15 -20.46 -11.83
C PHE A 158 10.11 -19.60 -12.56
N PHE A 159 9.41 -20.14 -13.56
CA PHE A 159 8.27 -19.47 -14.18
C PHE A 159 7.21 -19.06 -13.16
N TYR A 160 6.78 -19.98 -12.29
CA TYR A 160 5.78 -19.67 -11.26
C TYR A 160 6.27 -18.62 -10.27
N LEU A 161 7.53 -18.67 -9.84
CA LEU A 161 8.12 -17.64 -8.98
C LEU A 161 8.13 -16.28 -9.67
N SER A 162 8.53 -16.22 -10.94
CA SER A 162 8.51 -15.00 -11.76
C SER A 162 7.09 -14.46 -11.95
N LEU A 163 6.12 -15.34 -12.19
CA LEU A 163 4.71 -14.98 -12.35
C LEU A 163 4.11 -14.42 -11.05
N ILE A 164 4.33 -15.08 -9.92
CA ILE A 164 3.84 -14.60 -8.63
C ILE A 164 4.50 -13.26 -8.27
N ALA A 165 5.81 -13.12 -8.51
CA ALA A 165 6.50 -11.85 -8.32
C ALA A 165 5.94 -10.75 -9.23
N SER A 166 5.65 -11.05 -10.50
CA SER A 166 5.00 -10.11 -11.43
C SER A 166 3.65 -9.62 -10.91
N LEU A 167 2.81 -10.55 -10.42
CA LEU A 167 1.53 -10.22 -9.79
C LEU A 167 1.72 -9.40 -8.52
N ALA A 168 2.76 -9.68 -7.73
CA ALA A 168 3.08 -8.92 -6.53
C ALA A 168 3.52 -7.49 -6.85
N VAL A 169 4.32 -7.28 -7.91
CA VAL A 169 4.69 -5.94 -8.40
C VAL A 169 3.47 -5.21 -8.96
N LEU A 170 2.60 -5.90 -9.70
CA LEU A 170 1.34 -5.35 -10.20
C LEU A 170 0.35 -5.00 -9.08
N ASN A 171 0.44 -5.68 -7.93
CA ASN A 171 -0.31 -5.32 -6.75
C ASN A 171 0.35 -4.18 -5.98
N ARG A 172 1.69 -4.17 -5.89
CA ARG A 172 2.44 -3.21 -5.10
C ARG A 172 3.90 -3.17 -5.56
N MET A 173 4.26 -2.18 -6.38
CA MET A 173 5.53 -2.14 -7.10
C MET A 173 6.78 -2.23 -6.21
N ASP A 174 6.78 -1.59 -5.04
CA ASP A 174 7.91 -1.59 -4.09
C ASP A 174 8.24 -2.98 -3.54
N THR A 175 7.30 -3.93 -3.58
CA THR A 175 7.53 -5.29 -3.09
C THR A 175 8.52 -6.09 -3.94
N ILE A 176 8.88 -5.61 -5.15
CA ILE A 176 9.95 -6.21 -5.95
C ILE A 176 11.24 -6.37 -5.17
N LEU A 177 11.54 -5.46 -4.22
CA LEU A 177 12.74 -5.52 -3.40
C LEU A 177 12.81 -6.79 -2.52
N ILE A 178 11.66 -7.34 -2.13
CA ILE A 178 11.55 -8.58 -1.36
C ILE A 178 11.77 -9.80 -2.25
N TYR A 179 11.23 -9.79 -3.47
CA TYR A 179 11.27 -10.95 -4.39
C TYR A 179 12.52 -11.00 -5.26
N PHE A 180 13.16 -9.86 -5.49
CA PHE A 180 14.30 -9.75 -6.41
C PHE A 180 15.48 -10.62 -5.98
N PRO A 181 15.99 -10.58 -4.73
CA PRO A 181 17.14 -11.42 -4.40
C PRO A 181 16.84 -12.93 -4.43
N PRO A 182 15.68 -13.44 -3.96
CA PRO A 182 15.28 -14.84 -4.18
C PRO A 182 15.20 -15.23 -5.66
N LEU A 183 14.66 -14.37 -6.53
CA LEU A 183 14.61 -14.61 -7.98
C LEU A 183 16.00 -14.62 -8.60
N ALA A 184 16.86 -13.67 -8.22
CA ALA A 184 18.24 -13.61 -8.68
C ALA A 184 19.00 -14.88 -8.28
N PHE A 185 18.84 -15.33 -7.02
CA PHE A 185 19.39 -16.62 -6.57
C PHE A 185 18.94 -17.78 -7.46
N CYS A 186 17.64 -17.88 -7.79
CA CYS A 186 17.13 -18.91 -8.68
C CYS A 186 17.71 -18.80 -10.11
N PHE A 187 17.76 -17.60 -10.66
CA PHE A 187 18.31 -17.33 -12.00
C PHE A 187 19.78 -17.76 -12.10
N PHE A 188 20.61 -17.36 -11.13
CA PHE A 188 22.03 -17.70 -11.08
C PHE A 188 22.31 -19.17 -10.71
N ARG A 189 21.33 -19.90 -10.19
CA ARG A 189 21.41 -21.36 -10.01
C ARG A 189 21.08 -22.12 -11.30
N LEU A 190 20.17 -21.59 -12.11
CA LEU A 190 19.79 -22.20 -13.40
C LEU A 190 20.80 -21.90 -14.53
N ARG A 191 21.45 -20.72 -14.51
CA ARG A 191 22.53 -20.31 -15.43
C ARG A 191 22.25 -20.59 -16.92
N SER A 192 21.03 -20.32 -17.39
CA SER A 192 20.62 -20.63 -18.76
C SER A 192 19.91 -19.46 -19.43
N PHE A 193 20.12 -19.26 -20.73
CA PHE A 193 19.36 -18.29 -21.52
C PHE A 193 17.84 -18.57 -21.49
N LYS A 194 17.45 -19.85 -21.39
CA LYS A 194 16.04 -20.25 -21.20
C LYS A 194 15.45 -19.67 -19.91
N ALA A 195 16.26 -19.48 -18.87
CA ALA A 195 15.80 -18.85 -17.64
C ALA A 195 15.43 -17.38 -17.87
N LEU A 196 16.15 -16.64 -18.74
CA LEU A 196 15.79 -15.27 -19.09
C LEU A 196 14.45 -15.21 -19.82
N THR A 197 14.23 -16.10 -20.80
CA THR A 197 12.94 -16.21 -21.49
C THR A 197 11.81 -16.51 -20.51
N VAL A 198 12.01 -17.48 -19.60
CA VAL A 198 11.03 -17.84 -18.57
C VAL A 198 10.74 -16.67 -17.63
N LEU A 199 11.77 -15.91 -17.23
CA LEU A 199 11.61 -14.73 -16.39
C LEU A 199 10.74 -13.68 -17.09
N ILE A 200 11.02 -13.38 -18.36
CA ILE A 200 10.25 -12.42 -19.17
C ILE A 200 8.80 -12.89 -19.32
N LEU A 201 8.58 -14.17 -19.65
CA LEU A 201 7.24 -14.75 -19.77
C LEU A 201 6.48 -14.70 -18.44
N GLY A 202 7.14 -14.97 -17.32
CA GLY A 202 6.54 -14.82 -15.99
C GLY A 202 6.18 -13.37 -15.67
N PHE A 203 6.97 -12.40 -16.14
CA PHE A 203 6.71 -10.97 -15.94
C PHE A 203 5.71 -10.34 -16.92
N LEU A 204 5.14 -11.12 -17.84
CA LEU A 204 4.21 -10.63 -18.85
C LEU A 204 3.01 -9.85 -18.27
N PRO A 205 2.35 -10.26 -17.15
CA PRO A 205 1.23 -9.48 -16.60
C PRO A 205 1.61 -8.03 -16.24
N PHE A 206 2.77 -7.84 -15.59
CA PHE A 206 3.27 -6.51 -15.27
C PHE A 206 3.63 -5.71 -16.54
N LEU A 207 4.31 -6.33 -17.50
CA LEU A 207 4.70 -5.66 -18.75
C LEU A 207 3.48 -5.22 -19.58
N VAL A 208 2.45 -6.07 -19.65
CA VAL A 208 1.18 -5.76 -20.32
C VAL A 208 0.47 -4.60 -19.63
N TRP A 209 0.47 -4.57 -18.29
CA TRP A 209 -0.11 -3.45 -17.55
C TRP A 209 0.64 -2.14 -17.80
N GLU A 210 1.98 -2.14 -17.76
CA GLU A 210 2.77 -0.93 -18.01
C GLU A 210 2.56 -0.41 -19.44
N LEU A 211 2.46 -1.32 -20.43
CA LEU A 211 2.11 -0.95 -21.80
C LEU A 211 0.70 -0.35 -21.89
N PHE A 212 -0.28 -0.98 -21.24
CA PHE A 212 -1.63 -0.45 -21.15
C PHE A 212 -1.65 0.93 -20.48
N SER A 213 -0.92 1.10 -19.37
CA SER A 213 -0.83 2.34 -18.62
C SER A 213 -0.26 3.47 -19.49
N LEU A 214 0.83 3.18 -20.21
CA LEU A 214 1.44 4.11 -21.15
C LEU A 214 0.47 4.50 -22.28
N ILE A 215 -0.29 3.56 -22.83
CA ILE A 215 -1.25 3.84 -23.90
C ILE A 215 -2.47 4.61 -23.36
N TYR A 216 -3.07 4.16 -22.26
CA TYR A 216 -4.34 4.66 -21.74
C TYR A 216 -4.18 5.95 -20.93
N TYR A 217 -3.23 6.02 -20.00
CA TYR A 217 -2.96 7.20 -19.18
C TYR A 217 -1.93 8.14 -19.80
N GLY A 218 -1.05 7.62 -20.66
CA GLY A 218 0.05 8.40 -21.26
C GLY A 218 1.34 8.41 -20.43
N PHE A 219 1.36 7.67 -19.33
CA PHE A 219 2.47 7.58 -18.41
C PHE A 219 2.61 6.13 -17.93
N PRO A 220 3.82 5.60 -17.76
CA PRO A 220 4.00 4.24 -17.26
C PRO A 220 3.58 4.15 -15.78
N PHE A 221 4.04 5.12 -14.98
CA PHE A 221 3.81 5.13 -13.54
C PHE A 221 2.50 5.82 -13.12
N PRO A 222 1.91 5.45 -11.98
CA PRO A 222 0.73 6.12 -11.44
C PRO A 222 0.98 7.59 -11.11
N ASN A 223 -0.05 8.43 -11.16
CA ASN A 223 0.03 9.88 -10.92
C ASN A 223 0.61 10.19 -9.53
N THR A 224 0.28 9.36 -8.54
CA THR A 224 0.79 9.46 -7.17
C THR A 224 2.32 9.33 -7.08
N ALA A 225 2.98 8.65 -8.02
CA ALA A 225 4.44 8.58 -8.05
C ALA A 225 5.05 9.95 -8.41
N TYR A 226 4.50 10.61 -9.42
CA TYR A 226 4.92 11.97 -9.80
C TYR A 226 4.68 12.97 -8.66
N ALA A 227 3.53 12.84 -7.98
CA ALA A 227 3.19 13.67 -6.82
C ALA A 227 4.18 13.53 -5.64
N LYS A 228 4.80 12.35 -5.47
CA LYS A 228 5.67 12.01 -4.33
C LYS A 228 7.17 12.09 -4.62
N LEU A 229 7.59 11.96 -5.88
CA LEU A 229 9.02 11.93 -6.23
C LEU A 229 9.62 13.32 -6.49
N ASN A 230 8.83 14.27 -7.01
CA ASN A 230 9.33 15.60 -7.40
C ASN A 230 8.95 16.69 -6.38
N THR A 231 9.23 16.46 -5.10
CA THR A 231 8.82 17.35 -4.00
C THR A 231 9.79 18.50 -3.75
N GLY A 232 11.04 18.37 -4.20
CA GLY A 232 12.11 19.34 -3.91
C GLY A 232 12.67 19.25 -2.48
N ILE A 233 12.17 18.34 -1.64
CA ILE A 233 12.62 18.15 -0.26
C ILE A 233 14.07 17.60 -0.26
N PRO A 234 14.96 18.13 0.59
CA PRO A 234 16.31 17.62 0.74
C PRO A 234 16.34 16.13 1.10
N LYS A 235 17.24 15.38 0.46
CA LYS A 235 17.39 13.93 0.69
C LYS A 235 17.69 13.59 2.16
N ILE A 236 18.44 14.46 2.85
CA ILE A 236 18.77 14.26 4.26
C ILE A 236 17.53 14.31 5.15
N GLU A 237 16.60 15.22 4.89
CA GLU A 237 15.33 15.31 5.63
C GLU A 237 14.45 14.08 5.37
N LEU A 238 14.41 13.58 4.13
CA LEU A 238 13.72 12.32 3.82
C LEU A 238 14.31 11.18 4.64
N VAL A 239 15.63 11.01 4.66
CA VAL A 239 16.29 9.96 5.45
C VAL A 239 15.99 10.11 6.95
N GLN A 240 16.06 11.33 7.49
CA GLN A 240 15.71 11.61 8.89
C GLN A 240 14.27 11.20 9.21
N ARG A 241 13.31 11.52 8.33
CA ARG A 241 11.91 11.13 8.48
C ARG A 241 11.72 9.62 8.35
N GLY A 242 12.54 8.97 7.53
CA GLY A 242 12.66 7.52 7.48
C GLY A 242 13.01 6.94 8.86
N PHE A 243 14.00 7.48 9.56
CA PHE A 243 14.32 7.04 10.93
C PHE A 243 13.19 7.32 11.92
N TYR A 244 12.50 8.46 11.84
CA TYR A 244 11.33 8.71 12.68
C TYR A 244 10.21 7.68 12.46
N TYR A 245 10.04 7.19 11.24
CA TYR A 245 9.09 6.11 10.94
C TYR A 245 9.45 4.78 11.62
N PHE A 246 10.74 4.45 11.73
CA PHE A 246 11.20 3.29 12.52
C PHE A 246 10.96 3.51 14.02
N SER A 247 11.30 4.69 14.54
CA SER A 247 11.07 5.04 15.95
C SER A 247 9.58 5.00 16.32
N ASN A 248 8.71 5.46 15.41
CA ASN A 248 7.26 5.36 15.57
C ASN A 248 6.83 3.89 15.69
N SER A 249 7.33 3.00 14.81
CA SER A 249 7.03 1.57 14.91
C SER A 249 7.57 0.95 16.19
N LEU A 250 8.76 1.31 16.69
CA LEU A 250 9.26 0.80 17.97
C LEU A 250 8.35 1.19 19.16
N ARG A 251 7.81 2.41 19.12
CA ARG A 251 6.90 2.92 20.17
C ARG A 251 5.51 2.28 20.09
N ILE A 252 4.94 2.19 18.89
CA ILE A 252 3.55 1.76 18.70
C ILE A 252 3.44 0.23 18.59
N ASP A 253 4.41 -0.42 17.94
CA ASP A 253 4.42 -1.84 17.61
C ASP A 253 5.84 -2.42 17.61
N SER A 254 6.40 -2.57 18.81
CA SER A 254 7.77 -3.04 19.00
C SER A 254 8.00 -4.47 18.46
N ILE A 255 6.95 -5.30 18.43
CA ILE A 255 6.98 -6.69 17.99
C ILE A 255 7.38 -6.80 16.53
N THR A 256 6.83 -5.92 15.68
CA THR A 256 7.09 -5.93 14.24
C THR A 256 8.59 -5.82 13.93
N LEU A 257 9.26 -4.81 14.47
CA LEU A 257 10.70 -4.63 14.24
C LEU A 257 11.54 -5.67 14.98
N ALA A 258 11.15 -6.07 16.19
CA ALA A 258 11.86 -7.10 16.94
C ALA A 258 11.92 -8.44 16.18
N VAL A 259 10.82 -8.85 15.54
CA VAL A 259 10.77 -10.08 14.73
C VAL A 259 11.59 -9.94 13.44
N ILE A 260 11.56 -8.77 12.79
CA ILE A 260 12.39 -8.50 11.61
C ILE A 260 13.89 -8.61 11.96
N VAL A 261 14.31 -8.01 13.08
CA VAL A 261 15.69 -8.11 13.58
C VAL A 261 16.03 -9.55 13.96
N SER A 262 15.11 -10.25 14.62
CA SER A 262 15.27 -11.67 14.97
C SER A 262 15.49 -12.55 13.74
N ALA A 263 14.89 -12.21 12.61
CA ALA A 263 15.13 -12.91 11.34
C ALA A 263 16.60 -12.75 10.88
N GLY A 264 17.22 -11.58 11.06
CA GLY A 264 18.63 -11.36 10.76
C GLY A 264 19.57 -12.14 11.67
N ILE A 265 19.28 -12.14 12.97
CA ILE A 265 20.02 -12.95 13.96
C ILE A 265 19.88 -14.44 13.63
N PHE A 266 18.68 -14.88 13.28
CA PHE A 266 18.41 -16.24 12.85
C PHE A 266 19.27 -16.63 11.64
N ILE A 267 19.33 -15.79 10.59
CA ILE A 267 20.17 -16.04 9.41
C ILE A 267 21.65 -16.20 9.78
N PHE A 268 22.17 -15.37 10.69
CA PHE A 268 23.55 -15.49 11.15
C PHE A 268 23.81 -16.85 11.85
N ASN A 269 22.86 -17.32 12.65
CA ASN A 269 22.98 -18.58 13.39
C ASN A 269 22.93 -19.83 12.47
N ILE A 270 22.26 -19.75 11.32
CA ILE A 270 22.18 -20.86 10.35
C ILE A 270 23.26 -20.81 9.27
N ARG A 271 24.35 -20.07 9.46
CA ARG A 271 25.45 -19.94 8.46
C ARG A 271 26.10 -21.25 8.00
N LYS A 272 25.95 -22.33 8.78
CA LYS A 272 26.45 -23.68 8.44
C LYS A 272 25.39 -24.57 7.76
N ASP A 273 24.15 -24.11 7.65
CA ASP A 273 23.06 -24.84 6.99
C ASP A 273 23.26 -24.84 5.46
N LYS A 274 22.92 -25.95 4.80
CA LYS A 274 23.01 -26.09 3.34
C LYS A 274 22.08 -25.10 2.60
N GLU A 275 20.96 -24.72 3.22
CA GLU A 275 20.00 -23.77 2.68
C GLU A 275 20.33 -22.31 3.06
N PHE A 276 21.48 -22.04 3.68
CA PHE A 276 21.87 -20.70 4.15
C PHE A 276 21.76 -19.64 3.05
N ILE A 277 22.37 -19.85 1.88
CA ILE A 277 22.37 -18.85 0.79
C ILE A 277 20.94 -18.57 0.28
N LYS A 278 20.11 -19.61 0.23
CA LYS A 278 18.70 -19.50 -0.17
C LYS A 278 17.91 -18.64 0.82
N LYS A 279 18.09 -18.87 2.12
CA LYS A 279 17.44 -18.11 3.20
C LYS A 279 18.01 -16.69 3.34
N LEU A 280 19.31 -16.52 3.12
CA LEU A 280 19.99 -15.23 3.06
C LEU A 280 19.42 -14.36 1.95
N ALA A 281 19.13 -14.92 0.76
CA ALA A 281 18.49 -14.16 -0.31
C ALA A 281 17.14 -13.55 0.12
N VAL A 282 16.32 -14.30 0.88
CA VAL A 282 15.06 -13.78 1.43
C VAL A 282 15.32 -12.60 2.38
N PHE A 283 16.28 -12.75 3.29
CA PHE A 283 16.63 -11.68 4.23
C PHE A 283 17.26 -10.45 3.55
N CYS A 284 18.07 -10.63 2.51
CA CYS A 284 18.55 -9.54 1.68
C CYS A 284 17.38 -8.75 1.08
N GLY A 285 16.31 -9.42 0.66
CA GLY A 285 15.12 -8.74 0.15
C GLY A 285 14.40 -7.90 1.20
N ILE A 286 14.24 -8.46 2.41
CA ILE A 286 13.73 -7.74 3.58
C ILE A 286 14.61 -6.51 3.86
N PHE A 287 15.92 -6.68 3.91
CA PHE A 287 16.87 -5.60 4.21
C PHE A 287 16.83 -4.48 3.15
N LEU A 288 16.83 -4.83 1.86
CA LEU A 288 16.71 -3.86 0.77
C LEU A 288 15.41 -3.05 0.87
N TYR A 289 14.30 -3.70 1.23
CA TYR A 289 13.03 -3.04 1.44
C TYR A 289 13.10 -2.03 2.61
N LEU A 290 13.72 -2.40 3.73
CA LEU A 290 13.88 -1.49 4.88
C LEU A 290 14.76 -0.28 4.56
N VAL A 291 15.85 -0.48 3.82
CA VAL A 291 16.70 0.62 3.32
C VAL A 291 15.90 1.54 2.39
N TYR A 292 15.06 0.97 1.54
CA TYR A 292 14.15 1.75 0.69
C TYR A 292 13.17 2.59 1.51
N VAL A 293 12.57 2.03 2.57
CA VAL A 293 11.67 2.78 3.48
C VAL A 293 12.37 3.99 4.09
N ILE A 294 13.63 3.84 4.52
CA ILE A 294 14.44 4.98 5.02
C ILE A 294 14.66 6.00 3.90
N LYS A 295 15.07 5.55 2.72
CA LYS A 295 15.39 6.41 1.57
C LYS A 295 14.22 7.29 1.12
N ILE A 296 12.99 6.80 1.19
CA ILE A 296 11.79 7.55 0.77
C ILE A 296 11.17 8.39 1.89
N GLY A 297 11.68 8.31 3.12
CA GLY A 297 11.15 9.01 4.28
C GLY A 297 9.94 8.36 4.94
N GLY A 298 9.74 7.06 4.76
CA GLY A 298 8.68 6.30 5.41
C GLY A 298 7.28 6.50 4.81
N CYS A 299 6.25 6.33 5.64
CA CYS A 299 4.85 6.62 5.32
C CYS A 299 4.27 7.57 6.36
N PHE A 300 3.16 8.23 6.01
CA PHE A 300 2.29 8.81 7.02
C PHE A 300 1.48 7.75 7.77
N MET A 301 1.19 6.58 7.18
CA MET A 301 0.41 5.54 7.85
C MET A 301 1.33 4.65 8.68
N SER A 302 1.20 4.66 10.01
CA SER A 302 2.04 3.88 10.93
C SER A 302 2.00 2.39 10.58
N GLY A 303 3.16 1.73 10.58
CA GLY A 303 3.29 0.28 10.38
C GLY A 303 3.11 -0.25 8.94
N ARG A 304 2.49 0.48 8.01
CA ARG A 304 2.10 -0.01 6.67
C ARG A 304 3.23 -0.73 5.93
N PHE A 305 4.37 -0.05 5.77
CA PHE A 305 5.53 -0.59 5.05
C PHE A 305 6.22 -1.74 5.78
N PHE A 306 6.07 -1.88 7.10
CA PHE A 306 6.73 -2.98 7.83
C PHE A 306 5.96 -4.29 7.77
N SER A 307 4.67 -4.24 7.43
CA SER A 307 3.78 -5.39 7.51
C SER A 307 4.17 -6.58 6.61
N ILE A 308 4.60 -6.35 5.37
CA ILE A 308 5.05 -7.41 4.44
C ILE A 308 6.43 -7.94 4.86
N PRO A 309 7.47 -7.11 5.09
CA PRO A 309 8.74 -7.57 5.64
C PRO A 309 8.57 -8.42 6.90
N PHE A 310 7.70 -8.00 7.81
CA PHE A 310 7.37 -8.74 9.03
C PHE A 310 6.75 -10.12 8.74
N PHE A 311 5.75 -10.18 7.87
CA PHE A 311 5.14 -11.46 7.47
C PHE A 311 6.18 -12.42 6.89
N VAL A 312 7.05 -11.93 6.00
CA VAL A 312 8.12 -12.74 5.39
C VAL A 312 9.17 -13.15 6.43
N SER A 313 9.50 -12.30 7.41
CA SER A 313 10.37 -12.65 8.53
C SER A 313 9.79 -13.80 9.37
N VAL A 314 8.48 -13.78 9.66
CA VAL A 314 7.81 -14.88 10.37
C VAL A 314 7.90 -16.17 9.55
N MET A 315 7.61 -16.12 8.25
CA MET A 315 7.73 -17.28 7.36
C MET A 315 9.15 -17.84 7.33
N LEU A 316 10.16 -16.96 7.27
CA LEU A 316 11.57 -17.33 7.22
C LEU A 316 12.02 -18.07 8.50
N ILE A 317 11.67 -17.54 9.67
CA ILE A 317 12.00 -18.15 10.98
C ILE A 317 11.24 -19.47 11.16
N ALA A 318 9.94 -19.48 10.89
CA ALA A 318 9.09 -20.65 11.09
C ALA A 318 9.33 -21.78 10.08
N ASN A 319 10.06 -21.53 9.00
CA ASN A 319 10.49 -22.55 8.03
C ASN A 319 11.71 -23.36 8.52
N GLN A 320 12.22 -23.14 9.73
CA GLN A 320 13.27 -23.98 10.33
C GLN A 320 12.71 -24.86 11.44
N ASN A 321 13.14 -26.12 11.46
CA ASN A 321 12.93 -27.00 12.62
C ASN A 321 13.82 -26.55 13.77
N ILE A 322 13.32 -25.63 14.59
CA ILE A 322 13.98 -25.22 15.83
C ILE A 322 13.51 -26.17 16.94
N THR A 323 14.42 -27.00 17.43
CA THR A 323 14.18 -27.83 18.62
C THR A 323 14.49 -27.00 19.86
N PHE A 324 13.45 -26.61 20.60
CA PHE A 324 13.62 -25.92 21.88
C PHE A 324 13.58 -26.94 23.04
N PRO A 325 14.60 -26.99 23.92
CA PRO A 325 14.44 -27.69 25.19
C PRO A 325 13.35 -26.98 26.02
N ARG A 326 12.57 -27.75 26.81
CA ARG A 326 11.33 -27.28 27.46
C ARG A 326 11.46 -25.96 28.26
N ASN A 327 12.63 -25.68 28.83
CA ASN A 327 12.89 -24.48 29.64
C ASN A 327 13.28 -23.23 28.80
N HIS A 328 13.59 -23.40 27.51
CA HIS A 328 14.01 -22.31 26.62
C HIS A 328 12.84 -21.55 25.98
N PHE A 329 11.59 -21.97 26.20
CA PHE A 329 10.41 -21.18 25.79
C PHE A 329 10.13 -20.00 26.73
N LEU A 330 10.65 -20.04 27.96
CA LEU A 330 10.38 -19.02 28.97
C LEU A 330 11.00 -17.68 28.60
N VAL A 331 12.23 -17.67 28.07
CA VAL A 331 12.93 -16.42 27.71
C VAL A 331 12.29 -15.73 26.49
N PRO A 332 12.08 -16.40 25.33
CA PRO A 332 11.38 -15.80 24.20
C PRO A 332 9.93 -15.43 24.56
N GLY A 333 9.25 -16.23 25.37
CA GLY A 333 7.91 -15.93 25.87
C GLY A 333 7.87 -14.68 26.75
N ALA A 334 8.82 -14.53 27.68
CA ALA A 334 8.94 -13.35 28.53
C ALA A 334 9.28 -12.09 27.71
N VAL A 335 10.23 -12.20 26.76
CA VAL A 335 10.57 -11.10 25.84
C VAL A 335 9.34 -10.70 25.02
N TRP A 336 8.59 -11.67 24.48
CA TRP A 336 7.37 -11.40 23.74
C TRP A 336 6.30 -10.71 24.60
N LEU A 337 6.11 -11.14 25.86
CA LEU A 337 5.20 -10.48 26.80
C LEU A 337 5.63 -9.03 27.13
N VAL A 338 6.93 -8.79 27.31
CA VAL A 338 7.45 -7.43 27.54
C VAL A 338 7.22 -6.54 26.31
N LEU A 339 7.54 -7.03 25.11
CA LEU A 339 7.28 -6.30 23.87
C LEU A 339 5.79 -6.02 23.68
N MET A 340 4.92 -6.96 24.04
CA MET A 340 3.47 -6.73 24.08
C MET A 340 3.07 -5.64 25.07
N GLY A 341 3.61 -5.68 26.29
CA GLY A 341 3.29 -4.71 27.34
C GLY A 341 3.73 -3.29 27.01
N ILE A 342 4.77 -3.12 26.19
CA ILE A 342 5.26 -1.81 25.74
C ILE A 342 4.50 -1.31 24.50
N SER A 343 3.95 -2.20 23.68
CA SER A 343 3.25 -1.83 22.45
C SER A 343 1.92 -1.14 22.74
N GLN A 344 1.60 -0.10 21.97
CA GLN A 344 0.39 0.69 22.19
C GLN A 344 -0.84 -0.05 21.65
N SER A 345 -1.75 -0.41 22.55
CA SER A 345 -3.05 -1.05 22.23
C SER A 345 -2.91 -2.28 21.33
N PRO A 346 -2.41 -3.42 21.86
CA PRO A 346 -2.21 -4.62 21.07
C PRO A 346 -3.53 -5.13 20.46
N PRO A 347 -3.51 -5.67 19.23
CA PRO A 347 -4.75 -5.92 18.46
C PRO A 347 -5.78 -6.83 19.14
N PHE A 348 -5.34 -7.80 19.94
CA PHE A 348 -6.23 -8.74 20.63
C PHE A 348 -6.96 -8.14 21.85
N LEU A 349 -6.52 -7.00 22.38
CA LEU A 349 -7.21 -6.30 23.48
C LEU A 349 -8.25 -5.28 22.99
N ARG A 350 -8.32 -5.00 21.67
CA ARG A 350 -9.19 -3.96 21.12
C ARG A 350 -10.66 -4.37 21.10
N ASN A 351 -11.52 -3.40 21.36
CA ASN A 351 -12.98 -3.56 21.36
C ASN A 351 -13.64 -2.35 20.65
N SER A 352 -14.97 -2.29 20.64
CA SER A 352 -15.75 -1.24 19.97
C SER A 352 -15.47 0.17 20.49
N SER A 353 -14.86 0.31 21.66
CA SER A 353 -14.48 1.62 22.24
C SER A 353 -13.09 2.10 21.79
N TYR A 354 -12.36 1.33 20.98
CA TYR A 354 -11.03 1.72 20.47
C TYR A 354 -11.13 3.01 19.64
N GLY A 355 -10.38 4.06 19.99
CA GLY A 355 -10.48 5.39 19.37
C GLY A 355 -11.43 6.38 20.06
N LEU A 356 -12.19 5.96 21.09
CA LEU A 356 -13.04 6.86 21.89
C LEU A 356 -12.38 7.39 23.17
N LEU A 357 -11.24 6.83 23.61
CA LEU A 357 -10.66 7.21 24.89
C LEU A 357 -9.96 8.59 24.82
N PRO A 358 -10.18 9.50 25.79
CA PRO A 358 -9.61 10.85 25.82
C PRO A 358 -8.08 10.92 25.74
N LYS A 359 -7.38 9.82 26.08
CA LYS A 359 -5.91 9.71 26.09
C LYS A 359 -5.28 9.59 24.69
N HIS A 360 -6.06 9.58 23.61
CA HIS A 360 -5.56 9.24 22.26
C HIS A 360 -5.31 10.40 21.30
N LYS A 361 -5.68 11.67 21.60
CA LYS A 361 -5.48 12.78 20.65
C LYS A 361 -4.01 12.93 20.21
N ASP A 362 -3.07 12.78 21.15
CA ASP A 362 -1.62 12.83 20.87
C ASP A 362 -1.05 11.53 20.27
N TRP A 363 -1.87 10.48 20.17
CA TRP A 363 -1.46 9.16 19.63
C TRP A 363 -1.98 8.92 18.21
N VAL A 364 -2.99 9.67 17.78
CA VAL A 364 -3.56 9.60 16.43
C VAL A 364 -2.53 9.98 15.38
N SER A 365 -1.77 11.07 15.60
CA SER A 365 -0.64 11.45 14.76
C SER A 365 0.47 11.96 15.65
N ASP A 366 1.69 11.49 15.42
CA ASP A 366 2.84 12.02 16.10
C ASP A 366 3.27 13.38 15.52
N LYS A 367 4.22 14.04 16.21
CA LYS A 367 4.81 15.32 15.81
C LYS A 367 5.50 15.29 14.43
N HIS A 368 5.70 14.11 13.87
CA HIS A 368 6.32 13.92 12.56
C HIS A 368 5.31 13.64 11.45
N GLY A 369 4.00 13.70 11.75
CA GLY A 369 2.92 13.48 10.79
C GLY A 369 2.64 12.01 10.48
N ILE A 370 3.20 11.08 11.29
CA ILE A 370 2.92 9.64 11.20
C ILE A 370 1.72 9.34 12.07
N ALA A 371 0.67 8.82 11.44
CA ALA A 371 -0.63 8.60 12.03
C ALA A 371 -0.99 7.13 12.16
N ASP A 372 -1.65 6.80 13.27
CA ASP A 372 -2.39 5.55 13.44
C ASP A 372 -3.76 5.69 12.77
N GLU A 373 -3.79 5.45 11.47
CA GLU A 373 -4.98 5.63 10.63
C GLU A 373 -6.11 4.68 11.05
N GLN A 374 -5.80 3.48 11.53
CA GLN A 374 -6.82 2.61 12.08
C GLN A 374 -7.45 3.26 13.29
N LEU A 375 -6.66 3.72 14.28
CA LEU A 375 -7.18 4.40 15.46
C LEU A 375 -8.08 5.59 15.08
N PHE A 376 -7.70 6.34 14.04
CA PHE A 376 -8.47 7.47 13.54
C PHE A 376 -9.83 7.04 12.95
N TYR A 377 -9.86 6.07 12.03
CA TYR A 377 -11.08 5.71 11.29
C TYR A 377 -11.92 4.61 11.95
N PHE A 378 -11.40 3.89 12.96
CA PHE A 378 -12.07 2.70 13.51
C PHE A 378 -13.50 2.94 13.98
N GLN A 379 -13.77 4.10 14.59
CA GLN A 379 -15.12 4.47 15.04
C GLN A 379 -16.10 4.71 13.88
N SER A 380 -15.57 5.14 12.74
CA SER A 380 -16.36 5.41 11.54
C SER A 380 -16.58 4.15 10.70
N THR A 381 -15.52 3.36 10.48
CA THR A 381 -15.50 2.28 9.48
C THR A 381 -15.29 0.89 10.06
N GLY A 382 -15.14 0.75 11.37
CA GLY A 382 -14.88 -0.53 12.02
C GLY A 382 -16.05 -1.52 11.90
N LEU A 383 -15.78 -2.77 11.52
CA LEU A 383 -16.81 -3.81 11.33
C LEU A 383 -17.62 -4.06 12.61
N ILE A 384 -16.97 -4.05 13.77
CA ILE A 384 -17.64 -4.28 15.06
C ILE A 384 -18.48 -3.10 15.55
N ASN A 385 -18.36 -1.94 14.88
CA ASN A 385 -19.10 -0.72 15.21
C ASN A 385 -20.38 -0.57 14.37
N ILE A 386 -20.75 -1.60 13.60
CA ILE A 386 -21.96 -1.58 12.78
C ILE A 386 -23.21 -1.40 13.66
N LYS A 387 -24.06 -0.44 13.27
CA LYS A 387 -25.33 -0.14 13.91
C LYS A 387 -26.46 -0.67 13.03
N LYS A 388 -27.52 -1.24 13.63
CA LYS A 388 -28.63 -1.87 12.88
C LYS A 388 -29.31 -0.94 11.87
N GLU A 389 -29.36 0.36 12.15
CA GLU A 389 -30.15 1.34 11.38
C GLU A 389 -29.33 2.25 10.46
N LYS A 390 -27.99 2.18 10.50
CA LYS A 390 -27.11 3.04 9.70
C LYS A 390 -26.00 2.22 9.07
N LYS A 391 -25.65 2.56 7.82
CA LYS A 391 -24.48 1.97 7.14
C LYS A 391 -23.24 2.82 7.42
N PRO A 392 -22.07 2.19 7.69
CA PRO A 392 -20.80 2.91 7.75
C PRO A 392 -20.41 3.43 6.36
N PRO A 393 -19.50 4.42 6.25
CA PRO A 393 -18.81 5.14 7.33
C PRO A 393 -19.73 6.03 8.18
N TYR A 394 -19.42 6.18 9.47
CA TYR A 394 -20.13 7.08 10.39
C TYR A 394 -19.32 8.36 10.68
N LYS A 395 -19.99 9.42 11.13
CA LYS A 395 -19.36 10.59 11.75
C LYS A 395 -18.29 10.23 12.79
N LEU A 396 -17.12 10.83 12.65
CA LEU A 396 -16.02 10.75 13.61
C LEU A 396 -16.32 11.65 14.82
N THR A 397 -16.55 11.04 15.97
CA THR A 397 -16.96 11.73 17.20
C THR A 397 -15.92 12.74 17.70
N PHE A 398 -14.62 12.42 17.59
CA PHE A 398 -13.56 13.22 18.21
C PHE A 398 -13.16 14.48 17.41
N VAL A 399 -13.39 14.51 16.09
CA VAL A 399 -13.20 15.68 15.21
C VAL A 399 -14.53 16.30 14.76
N ASN A 400 -15.67 15.74 15.19
CA ASN A 400 -17.01 16.18 14.82
C ASN A 400 -17.21 16.29 13.29
N TYR A 401 -16.67 15.34 12.52
CA TYR A 401 -16.60 15.40 11.06
C TYR A 401 -17.14 14.11 10.42
N ASP A 402 -17.92 14.21 9.35
CA ASP A 402 -18.49 13.06 8.63
C ASP A 402 -18.15 13.13 7.13
N PHE A 403 -17.05 12.49 6.75
CA PHE A 403 -16.57 12.51 5.36
C PHE A 403 -17.56 11.90 4.37
N ALA A 404 -18.35 10.89 4.79
CA ALA A 404 -19.31 10.26 3.91
C ALA A 404 -20.53 11.15 3.70
N GLN A 405 -21.06 11.75 4.77
CA GLN A 405 -22.19 12.68 4.68
C GLN A 405 -21.82 13.93 3.90
N ASP A 406 -20.65 14.53 4.12
CA ASP A 406 -20.19 15.69 3.37
C ASP A 406 -20.10 15.38 1.86
N GLY A 407 -19.62 14.19 1.50
CA GLY A 407 -19.65 13.73 0.11
C GLY A 407 -21.06 13.63 -0.45
N LEU A 408 -22.01 13.04 0.30
CA LEU A 408 -23.41 12.94 -0.10
C LEU A 408 -24.07 14.31 -0.26
N ASP A 409 -23.76 15.28 0.60
CA ASP A 409 -24.31 16.64 0.54
C ASP A 409 -23.80 17.39 -0.71
N LEU A 410 -22.56 17.10 -1.13
CA LEU A 410 -21.97 17.62 -2.37
C LEU A 410 -22.49 16.92 -3.64
N ARG A 411 -23.22 15.81 -3.51
CA ARG A 411 -23.72 15.03 -4.66
C ARG A 411 -24.90 15.74 -5.33
N GLN A 412 -24.62 16.37 -6.46
CA GLN A 412 -25.63 17.08 -7.26
C GLN A 412 -25.79 16.47 -8.66
N PRO A 413 -26.95 16.66 -9.31
CA PRO A 413 -27.19 16.15 -10.67
C PRO A 413 -26.43 16.94 -11.75
N PHE A 414 -25.83 18.08 -11.42
CA PHE A 414 -25.08 18.94 -12.34
C PHE A 414 -23.57 18.97 -12.02
N PRO A 415 -22.70 19.23 -13.02
CA PRO A 415 -21.26 19.31 -12.82
C PRO A 415 -20.84 20.40 -11.84
N GLN A 416 -19.89 20.09 -10.96
CA GLN A 416 -19.31 21.01 -9.98
C GLN A 416 -17.79 20.86 -9.94
N VAL A 417 -17.10 21.88 -9.41
CA VAL A 417 -15.66 21.86 -9.20
C VAL A 417 -15.36 22.25 -7.76
N LEU A 418 -14.62 21.41 -7.04
CA LEU A 418 -14.22 21.65 -5.67
C LEU A 418 -12.72 21.43 -5.50
N LYS A 419 -12.03 22.35 -4.84
CA LYS A 419 -10.68 22.12 -4.33
C LYS A 419 -10.77 21.50 -2.94
N PHE A 420 -10.28 20.28 -2.76
CA PHE A 420 -10.38 19.59 -1.47
C PHE A 420 -9.21 18.63 -1.22
N PRO A 421 -8.59 18.62 -0.03
CA PRO A 421 -7.43 17.78 0.28
C PRO A 421 -7.77 16.33 0.68
N PHE A 422 -8.94 16.08 1.29
CA PHE A 422 -9.33 14.75 1.78
C PHE A 422 -10.23 14.06 0.75
N ILE A 423 -9.61 13.49 -0.27
CA ILE A 423 -10.30 13.11 -1.50
C ILE A 423 -10.88 11.69 -1.50
N GLY A 424 -10.67 10.88 -0.46
CA GLY A 424 -11.13 9.50 -0.38
C GLY A 424 -12.65 9.36 -0.29
N MET A 425 -13.17 9.35 0.94
CA MET A 425 -14.60 9.13 1.22
C MET A 425 -15.46 10.25 0.62
N VAL A 426 -15.08 11.52 0.81
CA VAL A 426 -15.81 12.66 0.22
C VAL A 426 -15.91 12.51 -1.30
N GLY A 427 -14.79 12.18 -1.96
CA GLY A 427 -14.76 12.00 -3.41
C GLY A 427 -15.59 10.81 -3.89
N TYR A 428 -15.57 9.69 -3.17
CA TYR A 428 -16.39 8.52 -3.48
C TYR A 428 -17.89 8.82 -3.37
N TYR A 429 -18.33 9.40 -2.26
CA TYR A 429 -19.75 9.65 -1.98
C TYR A 429 -20.34 10.81 -2.78
N ALA A 430 -19.54 11.79 -3.18
CA ALA A 430 -19.98 12.90 -4.04
C ALA A 430 -20.34 12.50 -5.47
N GLY A 431 -19.94 11.29 -5.90
CA GLY A 431 -20.26 10.77 -7.22
C GLY A 431 -19.51 11.45 -8.37
N GLN A 432 -19.93 11.18 -9.60
CA GLN A 432 -19.15 11.48 -10.81
C GLN A 432 -19.21 12.94 -11.28
N ASN A 433 -20.26 13.67 -10.90
CA ASN A 433 -20.48 15.06 -11.31
C ASN A 433 -19.58 16.05 -10.59
N LEU A 434 -18.98 15.67 -9.46
CA LEU A 434 -18.03 16.51 -8.75
C LEU A 434 -16.61 16.30 -9.29
N TYR A 435 -16.07 17.28 -10.00
CA TYR A 435 -14.64 17.33 -10.29
C TYR A 435 -13.90 17.83 -9.06
N ILE A 436 -12.96 17.05 -8.55
CA ILE A 436 -12.16 17.45 -7.39
C ILE A 436 -10.75 17.81 -7.84
N ILE A 437 -10.33 19.01 -7.49
CA ILE A 437 -8.95 19.48 -7.58
C ILE A 437 -8.24 19.10 -6.27
N ASP A 438 -7.37 18.10 -6.36
CA ASP A 438 -6.58 17.63 -5.23
C ASP A 438 -5.29 18.47 -5.08
N PRO A 439 -5.17 19.30 -4.03
CA PRO A 439 -4.03 20.16 -3.83
C PRO A 439 -2.73 19.40 -3.48
N PHE A 440 -2.79 18.11 -3.16
CA PHE A 440 -1.62 17.25 -2.99
C PHE A 440 -1.16 16.59 -4.30
N GLY A 441 -1.95 16.71 -5.37
CA GLY A 441 -1.62 16.20 -6.69
C GLY A 441 -1.64 14.67 -6.79
N LEU A 442 -2.24 13.94 -5.85
CA LEU A 442 -2.38 12.48 -5.96
C LEU A 442 -3.32 12.13 -7.12
N SER A 443 -4.40 12.88 -7.28
CA SER A 443 -5.40 12.69 -8.35
C SER A 443 -5.39 13.74 -9.46
N ASP A 444 -4.67 14.86 -9.29
CA ASP A 444 -4.60 15.94 -10.27
C ASP A 444 -3.36 15.81 -11.16
N ALA A 445 -3.55 15.80 -12.48
CA ALA A 445 -2.48 15.57 -13.44
C ALA A 445 -1.47 16.72 -13.54
N LEU A 446 -1.95 17.96 -13.45
CA LEU A 446 -1.09 19.15 -13.51
C LEU A 446 -0.31 19.28 -12.22
N LEU A 447 -1.02 19.31 -11.08
CA LEU A 447 -0.42 19.55 -9.78
C LEU A 447 0.63 18.49 -9.46
N ALA A 448 0.41 17.20 -9.74
CA ALA A 448 1.42 16.15 -9.53
C ALA A 448 2.80 16.46 -10.12
N ARG A 449 2.86 17.30 -11.17
CA ARG A 449 4.08 17.66 -11.91
C ARG A 449 4.61 19.05 -11.57
N LEU A 450 3.87 19.84 -10.78
CA LEU A 450 4.33 21.10 -10.21
C LEU A 450 5.12 20.85 -8.92
N PRO A 451 6.09 21.72 -8.57
CA PRO A 451 6.81 21.61 -7.31
C PRO A 451 5.87 21.78 -6.12
N ALA A 452 6.15 21.05 -5.06
CA ALA A 452 5.49 21.26 -3.78
C ALA A 452 5.95 22.58 -3.13
N ILE A 453 5.06 23.16 -2.35
CA ILE A 453 5.40 24.21 -1.38
C ILE A 453 6.21 23.54 -0.28
N TYR A 454 7.38 24.10 0.03
CA TYR A 454 8.19 23.58 1.11
C TYR A 454 7.62 24.06 2.45
N ASP A 455 7.33 23.10 3.32
CA ASP A 455 6.90 23.31 4.70
C ASP A 455 7.81 22.45 5.58
N SER A 456 8.43 23.00 6.62
CA SER A 456 9.28 22.23 7.54
C SER A 456 8.53 21.12 8.27
N ASN A 457 7.20 21.25 8.39
CA ASN A 457 6.29 20.27 8.95
C ASN A 457 5.61 19.38 7.89
N TRP A 458 6.22 19.24 6.70
CA TRP A 458 5.71 18.40 5.64
C TRP A 458 5.35 16.98 6.12
N ARG A 459 4.25 16.45 5.60
CA ARG A 459 3.75 15.10 5.89
C ARG A 459 4.05 14.18 4.72
N ALA A 460 4.63 13.01 5.00
CA ALA A 460 5.00 12.05 3.96
C ALA A 460 3.79 11.70 3.07
N GLY A 461 3.93 11.93 1.76
CA GLY A 461 2.88 11.64 0.78
C GLY A 461 1.81 12.72 0.58
N HIS A 462 1.80 13.80 1.39
CA HIS A 462 0.83 14.89 1.33
C HIS A 462 1.55 16.23 1.15
N PHE A 463 2.11 16.44 -0.04
CA PHE A 463 2.90 17.63 -0.36
C PHE A 463 2.03 18.67 -1.03
N LEU A 464 1.72 19.74 -0.30
CA LEU A 464 0.83 20.81 -0.76
C LEU A 464 1.42 21.52 -1.97
N ARG A 465 0.56 21.87 -2.94
CA ARG A 465 0.95 22.63 -4.12
C ARG A 465 0.10 23.87 -4.28
N LYS A 466 0.73 24.94 -4.76
CA LYS A 466 0.03 26.16 -5.12
C LYS A 466 -0.83 25.88 -6.35
N LEU A 467 -2.11 26.26 -6.25
CA LEU A 467 -3.01 26.21 -7.39
C LEU A 467 -2.64 27.35 -8.35
N PRO A 468 -2.38 27.08 -9.65
CA PRO A 468 -2.14 28.16 -10.60
C PRO A 468 -3.38 29.06 -10.75
N ASP A 469 -3.17 30.37 -10.79
CA ASP A 469 -4.25 31.33 -11.05
C ASP A 469 -4.93 31.03 -12.38
N GLY A 470 -6.26 30.94 -12.39
CA GLY A 470 -7.03 30.60 -13.58
C GLY A 470 -7.25 29.09 -13.82
N TYR A 471 -6.63 28.21 -13.02
CA TYR A 471 -6.76 26.76 -13.21
C TYR A 471 -8.14 26.25 -12.78
N MET A 472 -8.70 26.74 -11.68
CA MET A 472 -10.05 26.35 -11.24
C MET A 472 -11.11 26.80 -12.25
N GLU A 473 -10.98 28.03 -12.76
CA GLU A 473 -11.85 28.63 -13.78
C GLU A 473 -11.78 27.83 -15.08
N THR A 474 -10.57 27.38 -15.48
CA THR A 474 -10.39 26.50 -16.63
C THR A 474 -11.24 25.24 -16.51
N ILE A 475 -11.25 24.61 -15.33
CA ILE A 475 -12.02 23.38 -15.09
C ILE A 475 -13.52 23.70 -15.00
N GLN A 476 -13.92 24.79 -14.34
CA GLN A 476 -15.31 25.25 -14.24
C GLN A 476 -15.93 25.52 -15.62
N HIS A 477 -15.14 26.02 -16.57
CA HIS A 477 -15.52 26.16 -17.97
C HIS A 477 -15.38 24.87 -18.79
N ASN A 478 -15.33 23.70 -18.13
CA ASN A 478 -15.18 22.37 -18.72
C ASN A 478 -13.99 22.30 -19.70
N PHE A 479 -12.90 22.98 -19.35
CA PHE A 479 -11.67 23.07 -20.12
C PHE A 479 -11.83 23.57 -21.56
N LYS A 480 -12.92 24.28 -21.88
CA LYS A 480 -13.14 24.87 -23.21
C LYS A 480 -12.15 25.99 -23.52
N LYS A 481 -11.69 26.70 -22.49
CA LYS A 481 -10.71 27.77 -22.56
C LYS A 481 -9.71 27.60 -21.43
N ASN A 482 -8.43 27.61 -21.77
CA ASN A 482 -7.35 27.69 -20.79
C ASN A 482 -7.30 29.12 -20.23
N MET A 483 -7.60 29.28 -18.95
CA MET A 483 -7.64 30.56 -18.25
C MET A 483 -6.43 30.75 -17.33
N ILE A 484 -5.48 29.81 -17.33
CA ILE A 484 -4.26 29.91 -16.52
C ILE A 484 -3.49 31.16 -16.91
N LYS A 485 -3.20 32.02 -15.94
CA LYS A 485 -2.57 33.34 -16.18
C LYS A 485 -1.10 33.24 -16.56
N ASP A 486 -0.35 32.34 -15.93
CA ASP A 486 1.07 32.14 -16.23
C ASP A 486 1.24 31.43 -17.59
N PRO A 487 1.82 32.07 -18.62
CA PRO A 487 1.88 31.50 -19.98
C PRO A 487 2.64 30.18 -20.05
N ALA A 488 3.68 30.00 -19.22
CA ALA A 488 4.48 28.81 -19.21
C ALA A 488 3.70 27.61 -18.62
N THR A 489 3.00 27.83 -17.51
CA THR A 489 2.10 26.85 -16.90
C THR A 489 0.90 26.55 -17.78
N ALA A 490 0.32 27.56 -18.43
CA ALA A 490 -0.78 27.39 -19.38
C ALA A 490 -0.38 26.46 -20.55
N LYS A 491 0.76 26.73 -21.20
CA LYS A 491 1.30 25.88 -22.30
C LYS A 491 1.60 24.46 -21.83
N TYR A 492 2.12 24.31 -20.61
CA TYR A 492 2.39 23.00 -20.02
C TYR A 492 1.09 22.22 -19.77
N PHE A 493 0.08 22.88 -19.21
CA PHE A 493 -1.23 22.31 -18.95
C PHE A 493 -1.95 21.86 -20.22
N GLU A 494 -1.84 22.59 -21.34
CA GLU A 494 -2.41 22.17 -22.63
C GLU A 494 -1.84 20.84 -23.12
N LYS A 495 -0.54 20.61 -22.92
CA LYS A 495 0.09 19.34 -23.28
C LYS A 495 -0.35 18.22 -22.37
N ILE A 496 -0.42 18.46 -21.05
CA ILE A 496 -0.99 17.49 -20.12
C ILE A 496 -2.43 17.15 -20.51
N SER A 497 -3.25 18.16 -20.80
CA SER A 497 -4.64 17.99 -21.25
C SER A 497 -4.73 17.17 -22.54
N THR A 498 -3.80 17.38 -23.48
CA THR A 498 -3.72 16.55 -24.70
C THR A 498 -3.48 15.08 -24.35
N VAL A 499 -2.60 14.79 -23.40
CA VAL A 499 -2.31 13.43 -22.92
C VAL A 499 -3.51 12.82 -22.18
N THR A 500 -4.08 13.54 -21.22
CA THR A 500 -5.12 13.01 -20.32
C THR A 500 -6.49 12.94 -20.98
N ARG A 501 -6.78 13.79 -21.97
CA ARG A 501 -8.13 13.97 -22.55
C ARG A 501 -8.24 13.69 -24.05
N GLY A 502 -7.16 13.79 -24.83
CA GLY A 502 -7.19 13.54 -26.28
C GLY A 502 -7.59 12.11 -26.67
N ASN A 503 -8.01 11.85 -27.91
CA ASN A 503 -8.32 10.48 -28.35
C ASN A 503 -7.10 9.56 -28.20
N ILE A 504 -7.30 8.29 -27.79
CA ILE A 504 -6.23 7.38 -27.35
C ILE A 504 -5.09 7.30 -28.38
N PHE A 505 -5.43 7.13 -29.65
CA PHE A 505 -4.46 6.98 -30.74
C PHE A 505 -4.26 8.25 -31.59
N ALA A 506 -4.69 9.42 -31.10
CA ALA A 506 -4.45 10.67 -31.83
C ALA A 506 -2.94 10.95 -31.97
N PRO A 507 -2.45 11.29 -33.18
CA PRO A 507 -1.02 11.56 -33.40
C PRO A 507 -0.44 12.61 -32.44
N GLU A 508 -1.16 13.70 -32.21
CA GLU A 508 -0.74 14.76 -31.28
C GLU A 508 -0.64 14.28 -29.82
N ARG A 509 -1.51 13.34 -29.43
CA ARG A 509 -1.45 12.72 -28.11
C ARG A 509 -0.23 11.81 -27.98
N LEU A 510 0.02 10.96 -28.97
CA LEU A 510 1.19 10.06 -28.97
C LEU A 510 2.50 10.86 -28.97
N LYS A 511 2.55 11.96 -29.72
CA LYS A 511 3.66 12.92 -29.71
C LYS A 511 3.86 13.54 -28.33
N ALA A 512 2.77 13.97 -27.67
CA ALA A 512 2.84 14.51 -26.31
C ALA A 512 3.31 13.46 -25.29
N ILE A 513 2.83 12.21 -25.36
CA ILE A 513 3.28 11.10 -24.51
C ILE A 513 4.78 10.87 -24.69
N TYR A 514 5.22 10.76 -25.95
CA TYR A 514 6.63 10.58 -26.26
C TYR A 514 7.48 11.71 -25.68
N TRP A 515 7.04 12.96 -25.86
CA TRP A 515 7.72 14.12 -25.28
C TRP A 515 7.84 14.02 -23.77
N PHE A 516 6.73 13.82 -23.05
CA PHE A 516 6.73 13.75 -21.58
C PHE A 516 7.63 12.66 -21.02
N ASN A 517 7.65 11.48 -21.65
CA ASN A 517 8.38 10.32 -21.12
C ASN A 517 9.86 10.30 -21.52
N PHE A 518 10.24 10.90 -22.66
CA PHE A 518 11.62 10.89 -23.17
C PHE A 518 12.35 12.23 -23.02
N GLY A 519 11.79 13.21 -22.33
CA GLY A 519 12.51 14.46 -22.09
C GLY A 519 12.74 15.28 -23.37
N LYS A 520 11.87 15.17 -24.40
CA LYS A 520 12.02 15.90 -25.68
C LYS A 520 11.23 17.21 -25.87
N TYR A 521 10.37 17.59 -24.94
CA TYR A 521 9.86 18.97 -24.77
C TYR A 521 10.89 19.97 -24.18
N PHE A 522 12.11 19.53 -23.84
CA PHE A 522 12.82 20.02 -22.65
C PHE A 522 14.15 20.75 -22.88
N THR A 523 14.53 21.13 -24.10
CA THR A 523 15.84 21.78 -24.29
C THR A 523 15.86 23.26 -23.88
N ASP A 524 14.75 24.00 -23.95
CA ASP A 524 14.73 25.44 -23.59
C ASP A 524 13.59 25.89 -22.66
N ASP A 525 12.36 25.39 -22.85
CA ASP A 525 11.19 25.89 -22.10
C ASP A 525 11.10 25.32 -20.68
N TYR A 526 11.57 24.09 -20.42
CA TYR A 526 11.54 23.51 -19.06
C TYR A 526 12.68 24.03 -18.18
N SER A 527 13.82 24.49 -18.72
CA SER A 527 14.83 25.14 -17.88
C SER A 527 14.31 26.48 -17.35
N LYS A 528 13.59 27.24 -18.20
CA LYS A 528 12.87 28.47 -17.85
C LYS A 528 11.69 28.20 -16.93
N LEU A 529 10.85 27.21 -17.24
CA LEU A 529 9.73 26.79 -16.40
C LEU A 529 10.22 26.19 -15.08
N LYS A 530 11.28 25.38 -15.03
CA LYS A 530 11.87 24.86 -13.77
C LYS A 530 12.45 26.00 -12.94
N LYS A 531 13.17 26.95 -13.55
CA LYS A 531 13.63 28.18 -12.86
C LYS A 531 12.43 29.02 -12.36
N HIS A 532 11.34 29.11 -13.12
CA HIS A 532 10.13 29.85 -12.75
C HIS A 532 9.30 29.13 -11.67
N LEU A 533 9.15 27.80 -11.77
CA LEU A 533 8.50 26.93 -10.80
C LEU A 533 9.31 26.83 -9.50
N LEU A 534 10.65 26.93 -9.58
CA LEU A 534 11.51 27.13 -8.40
C LEU A 534 11.27 28.50 -7.74
N ARG A 535 10.87 29.54 -8.48
CA ARG A 535 10.41 30.82 -7.86
C ARG A 535 9.06 30.66 -7.18
N TYR A 536 8.16 29.81 -7.70
CA TYR A 536 6.93 29.40 -7.01
C TYR A 536 7.18 28.69 -5.67
N ARG A 537 8.40 28.16 -5.43
CA ARG A 537 8.82 27.61 -4.14
C ARG A 537 9.24 28.69 -3.13
N LEU A 538 9.67 29.86 -3.61
CA LEU A 538 10.34 30.91 -2.81
C LEU A 538 9.49 32.18 -2.63
N ALA A 539 8.42 32.36 -3.42
CA ALA A 539 7.52 33.50 -3.31
C ALA A 539 6.50 33.28 -2.19
N GLU A 540 6.96 33.44 -0.95
CA GLU A 540 6.28 33.86 0.29
C GLU A 540 7.19 33.46 1.46
N GLN A 541 8.31 34.17 1.60
CA GLN A 541 8.95 34.47 2.88
C GLN A 541 8.76 35.95 3.15
#